data_AF-A0A8J6XPV6-F1
#
_entry.id   AF-A0A8J6XPV6-F1
#
_cell.length_a   1.000
_cell.length_b   1.000
_cell.length_c   1.000
_cell.angle_alpha   90.00
_cell.angle_beta   90.00
_cell.angle_gamma   90.00
#
_symmetry.space_group_name_H-M   'P 1'
#
loop_
_entity.id
_entity.type
_entity.pdbx_description
1 polymer ?
#
loop_
_entity_poly.entity_id
_entity_poly.type
_entity_poly.pdbx_seq_one_letter_code
_entity_poly.pdbx_strand_id
1 'polypeptide(L)'
;MKLDTPPLDRDEQFHLSTDVIHHASTTQISTRPQKPSPLVTFGTTFLTIFLAEIGDKTQLSTLFMSAESHSPWVVFLGSAVALVTTSLIGVVLGSWITTRLSPKNVEKAAGVMLLLVSLMLFWDLVKR
;
A
#
# COMPACT_ATOMS: atom_id res chain seq x y z
N MET A 1 45.12 -18.23 39.76
CA MET A 1 44.22 -17.35 40.53
C MET A 1 42.83 -17.57 39.98
N LYS A 2 42.12 -18.56 40.54
CA LYS A 2 40.80 -19.01 40.10
C LYS A 2 39.81 -18.24 40.97
N LEU A 3 39.03 -17.32 40.40
CA LEU A 3 37.94 -16.69 41.14
C LEU A 3 36.90 -17.79 41.41
N ASP A 4 37.00 -18.42 42.59
CA ASP A 4 35.88 -19.13 43.19
C ASP A 4 34.81 -18.08 43.46
N THR A 5 33.96 -17.86 42.47
CA THR A 5 32.68 -17.19 42.72
C THR A 5 31.82 -18.26 43.39
N PRO A 6 31.33 -17.99 44.62
CA PRO A 6 30.47 -18.94 45.30
C PRO A 6 29.26 -19.25 44.40
N PRO A 7 28.77 -20.50 44.37
CA PRO A 7 27.60 -20.85 43.57
C PRO A 7 26.44 -19.96 44.03
N LEU A 8 25.97 -19.11 43.12
CA LEU A 8 24.88 -18.17 43.38
C LEU A 8 23.70 -18.93 43.97
N ASP A 9 23.19 -18.42 45.09
CA ASP A 9 22.10 -19.03 45.83
C ASP A 9 20.86 -19.13 44.93
N ARG A 10 20.03 -20.16 45.17
CA ARG A 10 18.83 -20.41 44.36
C ARG A 10 17.90 -19.19 44.36
N ASP A 11 17.90 -18.45 45.45
CA ASP A 11 17.13 -17.23 45.60
C ASP A 11 17.71 -16.11 44.72
N GLU A 12 19.04 -15.90 44.70
CA GLU A 12 19.67 -14.94 43.80
C GLU A 12 19.49 -15.29 42.32
N GLN A 13 19.54 -16.57 41.95
CA GLN A 13 19.24 -17.03 40.58
C GLN A 13 17.78 -16.81 40.20
N PHE A 14 16.86 -16.97 41.15
CA PHE A 14 15.44 -16.71 40.94
C PHE A 14 15.17 -15.21 40.77
N HIS A 15 15.84 -14.36 41.54
CA HIS A 15 15.78 -12.90 41.41
C HIS A 15 16.37 -12.44 40.08
N LEU A 16 17.55 -12.95 39.69
CA LEU A 16 18.17 -12.63 38.40
C LEU A 16 17.31 -13.10 37.22
N SER A 17 16.70 -14.29 37.33
CA SER A 17 15.79 -14.80 36.30
C SER A 17 14.53 -13.94 36.23
N THR A 18 13.98 -13.52 37.37
CA THR A 18 12.78 -12.66 37.40
C THR A 18 13.08 -11.27 36.85
N ASP A 19 14.23 -10.67 37.18
CA ASP A 19 14.66 -9.38 36.65
C ASP A 19 14.95 -9.43 35.15
N VAL A 20 15.59 -10.51 34.67
CA VAL A 20 15.82 -10.75 33.23
C VAL A 20 14.50 -10.97 32.50
N ILE A 21 13.55 -11.69 33.07
CA ILE A 21 12.22 -11.89 32.48
C ILE A 21 11.38 -10.60 32.50
N HIS A 22 11.54 -9.75 33.53
CA HIS A 22 10.86 -8.46 33.64
C HIS A 22 11.46 -7.41 32.68
N HIS A 23 12.79 -7.40 32.49
CA HIS A 23 13.46 -6.57 31.48
C HIS A 23 13.21 -7.06 30.05
N ALA A 24 13.20 -8.38 29.81
CA ALA A 24 12.87 -8.96 28.51
C ALA A 24 11.42 -8.68 28.09
N SER A 25 10.51 -8.55 29.07
CA SER A 25 9.12 -8.13 28.84
C SER A 25 8.98 -6.62 28.56
N THR A 26 9.97 -5.81 28.91
CA THR A 26 9.99 -4.35 28.66
C THR A 26 10.51 -4.01 27.26
N THR A 27 11.29 -4.91 26.64
CA THR A 27 11.64 -4.84 25.20
C THR A 27 10.53 -5.44 24.32
N GLN A 28 9.27 -5.26 24.72
CA GLN A 28 8.17 -5.29 23.76
C GLN A 28 8.33 -4.03 22.91
N ILE A 29 8.81 -4.19 21.66
CA ILE A 29 8.73 -3.13 20.65
C ILE A 29 7.30 -2.62 20.70
N SER A 30 7.12 -1.43 21.26
CA SER A 30 5.82 -0.80 21.42
C SER A 30 5.30 -0.44 20.04
N THR A 31 4.72 -1.42 19.36
CA THR A 31 3.85 -1.26 18.19
C THR A 31 2.51 -0.73 18.65
N ARG A 32 2.50 0.21 19.61
CA ARG A 32 1.29 0.97 19.88
C ARG A 32 0.97 1.66 18.56
N PRO A 33 -0.20 1.41 17.94
CA PRO A 33 -0.60 2.14 16.75
C PRO A 33 -0.74 3.60 17.18
N GLN A 34 0.33 4.37 17.07
CA GLN A 34 0.27 5.82 17.18
C GLN A 34 -0.60 6.24 16.03
N LYS A 35 -1.82 6.68 16.33
CA LYS A 35 -2.75 7.21 15.33
C LYS A 35 -1.99 8.33 14.61
N PRO A 36 -1.55 8.12 13.35
CA PRO A 36 -0.76 9.12 12.68
C PRO A 36 -1.57 10.41 12.65
N SER A 37 -0.89 11.54 12.84
CA SER A 37 -1.55 12.83 12.69
C SER A 37 -2.30 12.84 11.35
N PRO A 38 -3.55 13.33 11.28
CA PRO A 38 -4.33 13.34 10.04
C PRO A 38 -3.56 14.03 8.91
N LEU A 39 -2.74 15.04 9.23
CA LEU A 39 -1.87 15.73 8.30
C LEU A 39 -0.75 14.82 7.76
N VAL A 40 -0.17 13.98 8.62
CA VAL A 40 0.85 13.00 8.23
C VAL A 40 0.23 11.93 7.32
N THR A 41 -0.98 11.44 7.64
CA THR A 41 -1.69 10.44 6.83
C THR A 41 -2.06 11.00 5.45
N PHE A 42 -2.56 12.24 5.41
CA PHE A 42 -2.85 12.94 4.16
C PHE A 42 -1.56 13.15 3.36
N GLY A 43 -0.50 13.65 3.98
CA GLY A 43 0.77 13.93 3.31
C GLY A 43 1.43 12.68 2.73
N THR A 44 1.46 11.57 3.48
CA THR A 44 2.03 10.31 2.99
C THR A 44 1.18 9.72 1.88
N THR A 45 -0.15 9.69 2.05
CA THR A 45 -1.05 9.14 1.02
C THR A 45 -1.03 9.98 -0.25
N PHE A 46 -1.07 11.31 -0.13
CA PHE A 46 -0.94 12.22 -1.27
C PHE A 46 0.40 12.02 -1.98
N LEU A 47 1.52 12.02 -1.25
CA LEU A 47 2.84 11.88 -1.87
C LEU A 47 3.01 10.51 -2.53
N THR A 48 2.55 9.43 -1.90
CA THR A 48 2.61 8.07 -2.48
C THR A 48 1.77 7.98 -3.76
N ILE A 49 0.53 8.47 -3.73
CA ILE A 49 -0.34 8.44 -4.92
C ILE A 49 0.20 9.38 -6.00
N PHE A 50 0.63 10.59 -5.63
CA PHE A 50 1.20 11.56 -6.56
C PHE A 50 2.44 11.00 -7.26
N LEU A 51 3.40 10.41 -6.54
CA LEU A 51 4.56 9.76 -7.17
C LEU A 51 4.16 8.57 -8.05
N ALA A 52 3.14 7.80 -7.64
CA ALA A 52 2.64 6.69 -8.44
C ALA A 52 1.91 7.16 -9.72
N GLU A 53 1.31 8.36 -9.70
CA GLU A 53 0.56 8.95 -10.82
C GLU A 53 1.35 9.95 -11.66
N ILE A 54 2.51 10.43 -11.22
CA ILE A 54 3.32 11.36 -12.01
C ILE A 54 3.80 10.66 -13.28
N GLY A 55 3.24 11.11 -14.41
CA GLY A 55 3.50 10.51 -15.71
C GLY A 55 2.57 9.36 -16.07
N ASP A 56 1.43 9.21 -15.41
CA ASP A 56 0.39 8.32 -15.92
C ASP A 56 0.03 8.73 -17.36
N LYS A 57 -0.04 7.73 -18.24
CA LYS A 57 -0.30 7.93 -19.67
C LYS A 57 -1.66 8.61 -19.88
N THR A 58 -2.59 8.43 -18.94
CA THR A 58 -3.89 9.12 -18.94
C THR A 58 -3.75 10.64 -18.80
N GLN A 59 -2.79 11.13 -17.99
CA GLN A 59 -2.55 12.56 -17.83
C GLN A 59 -1.98 13.18 -19.11
N LEU A 60 -1.03 12.50 -19.77
CA LEU A 60 -0.46 12.94 -21.05
C LEU A 60 -1.50 12.87 -22.17
N SER A 61 -2.33 11.82 -22.21
CA SER A 61 -3.44 11.70 -23.17
C SER A 61 -4.46 12.81 -23.01
N THR A 62 -4.82 13.14 -21.76
CA THR A 62 -5.76 14.23 -21.47
C THR A 62 -5.17 15.58 -21.85
N LEU A 63 -3.87 15.78 -21.60
CA LEU A 63 -3.14 16.99 -22.00
C LEU A 63 -3.07 17.15 -23.52
N PHE A 64 -2.75 16.08 -24.26
CA PHE A 64 -2.75 16.12 -25.73
C PHE A 64 -4.15 16.34 -26.31
N MET A 65 -5.18 15.65 -25.80
CA MET A 65 -6.57 15.89 -26.21
C MET A 65 -7.01 17.33 -25.91
N SER A 66 -6.57 17.91 -24.79
CA SER A 66 -6.85 19.30 -24.43
C SER A 66 -6.13 20.28 -25.34
N ALA A 67 -4.86 19.99 -25.69
CA ALA A 67 -4.04 20.81 -26.56
C ALA A 67 -4.51 20.79 -28.03
N GLU A 68 -5.08 19.67 -28.51
CA GLU A 68 -5.61 19.56 -29.87
C GLU A 68 -7.05 20.10 -30.00
N SER A 69 -7.77 20.22 -28.88
CA SER A 69 -9.14 20.71 -28.88
C SER A 69 -9.22 22.24 -28.97
N HIS A 70 -10.09 22.73 -29.85
CA HIS A 70 -10.45 24.15 -29.93
C HIS A 70 -11.09 24.70 -28.62
N SER A 71 -11.50 23.82 -27.70
CA SER A 71 -12.02 24.18 -26.38
C SER A 71 -11.45 23.27 -25.29
N PRO A 72 -10.36 23.66 -24.60
CA PRO A 72 -9.70 22.84 -23.58
C PRO A 72 -10.61 22.57 -22.37
N TRP A 73 -11.53 23.49 -22.07
CA TRP A 73 -12.50 23.33 -20.98
C TRP A 73 -13.48 22.17 -21.20
N VAL A 74 -13.89 21.91 -22.45
CA VAL A 74 -14.81 20.81 -22.77
C VAL A 74 -14.12 19.46 -22.59
N VAL A 75 -12.84 19.36 -22.98
CA VAL A 75 -12.04 18.13 -22.80
C VAL A 75 -11.83 17.85 -21.31
N PHE A 76 -11.50 18.88 -20.53
CA PHE A 76 -11.36 18.76 -19.08
C PHE A 76 -12.64 18.26 -18.41
N LEU A 77 -13.80 18.86 -18.75
CA LEU A 77 -15.07 18.43 -18.19
C LEU A 77 -15.44 17.00 -18.64
N GLY A 78 -15.19 16.68 -19.91
CA GLY A 78 -15.43 15.34 -20.45
C GLY A 78 -14.60 14.27 -19.76
N SER A 79 -13.29 14.50 -19.57
CA SER A 79 -12.40 13.56 -18.88
C SER A 79 -12.74 13.46 -17.38
N ALA A 80 -13.07 14.57 -16.72
CA ALA A 80 -13.52 14.57 -15.34
C ALA A 80 -14.80 13.73 -15.15
N VAL A 81 -15.81 13.92 -16.01
CA VAL A 81 -17.05 13.13 -15.97
C VAL A 81 -16.78 11.66 -16.27
N ALA A 82 -15.93 11.36 -17.25
CA ALA A 82 -15.55 9.98 -17.58
C ALA A 82 -14.85 9.30 -16.41
N LEU A 83 -13.94 10.00 -15.72
CA LEU A 83 -13.24 9.49 -14.55
C LEU A 83 -14.20 9.20 -13.41
N VAL A 84 -15.05 10.17 -13.04
CA VAL A 84 -16.06 9.99 -11.98
C VAL A 84 -16.99 8.82 -12.29
N THR A 85 -17.46 8.72 -13.53
CA THR A 85 -18.35 7.64 -13.96
C THR A 85 -17.66 6.29 -13.87
N THR A 86 -16.43 6.19 -14.36
CA THR A 86 -15.65 4.94 -14.33
C THR A 86 -15.34 4.52 -12.90
N SER A 87 -14.95 5.46 -12.03
CA SER A 87 -14.72 5.20 -10.61
C SER A 87 -15.98 4.73 -9.90
N LEU A 88 -17.14 5.36 -10.17
CA LEU A 88 -18.42 4.95 -9.58
C LEU A 88 -18.79 3.52 -9.99
N ILE A 89 -18.67 3.19 -11.27
CA ILE A 89 -18.90 1.83 -11.77
C ILE A 89 -17.95 0.86 -11.09
N GLY A 90 -16.65 1.19 -11.01
CA GLY A 90 -15.63 0.36 -10.37
C GLY A 90 -15.94 0.09 -8.90
N VAL A 91 -16.38 1.09 -8.13
CA VAL A 91 -16.75 0.93 -6.72
C VAL A 91 -18.00 0.07 -6.57
N VAL A 92 -19.02 0.27 -7.39
CA VAL A 92 -20.25 -0.54 -7.35
C VAL A 92 -19.95 -2.00 -7.71
N LEU A 93 -19.22 -2.25 -8.79
CA LEU A 93 -18.81 -3.59 -9.20
C LEU A 93 -17.90 -4.25 -8.17
N GLY A 94 -16.94 -3.50 -7.62
CA GLY A 94 -16.03 -3.97 -6.59
C GLY A 94 -16.75 -4.30 -5.28
N SER A 95 -17.72 -3.49 -4.87
CA SER A 95 -18.57 -3.79 -3.72
C SER A 95 -19.41 -5.04 -3.97
N TRP A 96 -19.97 -5.19 -5.17
CA TRP A 96 -20.73 -6.38 -5.52
C TRP A 96 -19.85 -7.64 -5.54
N ILE A 97 -18.66 -7.59 -6.15
CA ILE A 97 -17.76 -8.74 -6.25
C ILE A 97 -17.26 -9.21 -4.87
N THR A 98 -16.99 -8.27 -3.96
CA THR A 98 -16.51 -8.56 -2.60
C THR A 98 -17.58 -9.19 -1.71
N THR A 99 -18.87 -9.03 -2.03
CA THR A 99 -19.95 -9.75 -1.32
C THR A 99 -20.05 -11.24 -1.71
N ARG A 100 -19.55 -11.63 -2.88
CA ARG A 100 -19.68 -12.99 -3.43
C ARG A 100 -18.37 -13.78 -3.43
N LEU A 101 -17.22 -13.09 -3.47
CA LEU A 101 -15.91 -13.71 -3.58
C LEU A 101 -15.06 -13.44 -2.33
N SER A 102 -14.37 -14.48 -1.85
CA SER A 102 -13.37 -14.34 -0.79
C SER A 102 -12.25 -13.37 -1.22
N PRO A 103 -11.76 -12.47 -0.34
CA PRO A 103 -10.73 -11.48 -0.68
C PRO A 103 -9.49 -12.06 -1.36
N LYS A 104 -9.10 -13.29 -0.96
CA LYS A 104 -7.96 -14.02 -1.53
C LYS A 104 -8.13 -14.31 -3.03
N ASN A 105 -9.35 -14.58 -3.47
CA ASN A 105 -9.64 -14.89 -4.87
C ASN A 105 -9.60 -13.62 -5.73
N VAL A 106 -10.05 -12.49 -5.19
CA VAL A 106 -10.01 -11.18 -5.85
C VAL A 106 -8.56 -10.73 -6.04
N GLU A 107 -7.73 -10.86 -5.00
CA GLU A 107 -6.30 -10.53 -5.06
C GLU A 107 -5.56 -11.40 -6.08
N LYS A 108 -5.80 -12.71 -6.08
CA LYS A 108 -5.21 -13.63 -7.05
C LYS A 108 -5.65 -13.31 -8.48
N ALA A 109 -6.94 -13.00 -8.67
CA ALA A 109 -7.47 -12.62 -9.98
C ALA A 109 -6.83 -11.32 -10.50
N ALA A 110 -6.70 -10.30 -9.64
CA ALA A 110 -6.04 -9.05 -9.98
C ALA A 110 -4.58 -9.27 -10.38
N GLY A 111 -3.83 -10.07 -9.61
CA GLY A 111 -2.44 -10.41 -9.94
C GLY A 111 -2.29 -11.16 -11.27
N VAL A 112 -3.18 -12.12 -11.55
CA VAL A 112 -3.20 -12.85 -12.82
C VAL A 112 -3.52 -11.92 -13.99
N MET A 113 -4.54 -11.07 -13.86
CA MET A 113 -4.86 -10.08 -14.91
C MET A 113 -3.68 -9.17 -15.19
N LEU A 114 -2.98 -8.71 -14.15
CA LEU A 114 -1.84 -7.82 -14.29
C LEU A 114 -0.64 -8.52 -14.96
N LEU A 115 -0.38 -9.78 -14.63
CA LEU A 115 0.62 -10.61 -15.33
C LEU A 115 0.27 -10.83 -16.80
N LEU A 116 -0.99 -11.10 -17.12
CA LEU A 116 -1.45 -11.29 -18.50
C LEU A 116 -1.26 -10.03 -19.32
N VAL A 117 -1.69 -8.87 -18.80
CA VAL A 117 -1.49 -7.58 -19.47
C VAL A 117 0.00 -7.31 -19.66
N SER A 118 0.82 -7.52 -18.63
CA SER A 118 2.28 -7.35 -18.72
C SER A 118 2.91 -8.22 -19.80
N LEU A 119 2.55 -9.51 -19.86
CA LEU A 119 3.09 -10.44 -20.86
C LEU A 119 2.62 -10.08 -22.27
N MET A 120 1.36 -9.69 -22.43
CA MET A 120 0.81 -9.24 -23.72
C MET A 120 1.58 -8.01 -24.23
N LEU A 121 1.80 -7.03 -23.36
CA LEU A 121 2.50 -5.79 -23.69
C LEU A 121 3.98 -6.03 -24.00
N PHE A 122 4.62 -6.96 -23.27
CA PHE A 122 5.99 -7.39 -23.54
C PHE A 122 6.11 -8.08 -24.90
N TRP A 123 5.16 -8.95 -25.24
CA TRP A 123 5.14 -9.63 -26.53
C TRP A 123 4.92 -8.66 -27.70
N ASP A 124 4.00 -7.71 -27.55
CA ASP A 124 3.76 -6.66 -28.54
C ASP A 124 4.99 -5.75 -28.73
N LEU A 125 5.76 -5.52 -27.65
CA LEU A 125 7.01 -4.77 -27.71
C LEU A 125 8.12 -5.55 -28.44
N VAL A 126 8.26 -6.85 -28.18
CA VAL A 126 9.28 -7.70 -28.82
C VAL A 126 9.02 -7.90 -30.32
N LYS A 127 7.76 -7.86 -30.74
CA LYS A 127 7.37 -8.00 -32.16
C LYS A 127 7.47 -6.71 -32.98
N ARG A 128 7.58 -5.55 -32.33
CA ARG A 128 7.77 -4.25 -33.00
C ARG A 128 9.25 -3.94 -33.19
#